data_AF-A0A7J6DH71-F1
#
_entry.id   AF-A0A7J6DH71-F1
#
_cell.length_a   1.000
_cell.length_b   1.000
_cell.length_c   1.000
_cell.angle_alpha   90.00
_cell.angle_beta   90.00
_cell.angle_gamma   90.00
#
_symmetry.space_group_name_H-M   'P 1'
#
loop_
_entity.id
_entity.type
_entity.pdbx_description
1 polymer ?
#
loop_
_entity_poly.entity_id
_entity_poly.type
_entity_poly.pdbx_seq_one_letter_code
_entity_poly.pdbx_strand_id
1 'polypeptide(L)' 'MASPASANMNAVRETMDVLLEISRLLNTGLDMESLSICVRLCEQGINPEALSSVIKELRRASDSLKASENSTSQG' A
#
# COMPACT_ATOMS: atom_id res chain seq x y z
N MET A 1 14.31 21.57 23.93
CA MET A 1 13.31 20.51 24.22
C MET A 1 12.39 20.42 23.01
N ALA A 2 12.22 19.24 22.42
CA ALA A 2 11.38 19.07 21.23
C ALA A 2 9.88 19.24 21.61
N SER A 3 9.11 19.89 20.75
CA SER A 3 7.67 20.08 20.97
C SER A 3 6.91 18.74 20.90
N PRO A 4 5.80 18.57 21.64
CA PRO A 4 5.02 17.33 21.62
C PRO A 4 4.55 16.92 20.22
N ALA A 5 4.27 17.89 19.34
CA ALA A 5 3.92 17.64 17.93
C ALA A 5 5.06 16.97 17.13
N SER A 6 6.32 17.36 17.38
CA SER A 6 7.48 16.74 16.71
C SER A 6 7.75 15.32 17.20
N ALA A 7 7.46 15.02 18.48
CA ALA A 7 7.57 13.66 19.00
C ALA A 7 6.52 12.73 18.36
N ASN A 8 5.29 13.21 18.17
CA ASN A 8 4.23 12.44 17.52
C ASN A 8 4.55 12.13 16.05
N MET A 9 5.08 13.10 15.31
CA MET A 9 5.49 12.87 13.91
C MET A 9 6.61 11.84 13.78
N ASN A 10 7.56 11.82 14.72
CA ASN A 10 8.60 10.80 14.75
C ASN A 10 8.02 9.40 15.02
N ALA A 11 7.07 9.27 15.95
CA ALA A 11 6.42 7.98 16.24
C ALA A 11 5.62 7.45 15.04
N VAL A 12 4.90 8.33 14.31
CA VAL A 12 4.17 7.94 13.09
C VAL A 12 5.14 7.43 12.02
N ARG A 13 6.26 8.12 11.83
CA ARG A 13 7.28 7.72 10.87
C ARG A 13 7.87 6.35 11.21
N GLU A 14 8.26 6.15 12.47
CA GLU A 14 8.82 4.88 12.94
C GLU A 14 7.84 3.72 12.78
N THR A 15 6.56 3.96 13.10
CA THR A 15 5.48 2.98 12.89
C THR A 15 5.34 2.61 11.42
N MET A 16 5.35 3.60 10.52
CA MET A 16 5.27 3.35 9.08
C MET A 16 6.48 2.62 8.52
N ASP A 17 7.68 2.92 9.01
CA ASP A 17 8.91 2.23 8.60
C ASP A 17 8.85 0.74 8.99
N VAL A 18 8.39 0.43 10.22
CA VAL A 18 8.18 -0.95 10.68
C VAL A 18 7.12 -1.68 9.83
N LEU A 19 5.98 -1.03 9.54
CA LEU A 19 4.94 -1.62 8.70
C LEU A 19 5.45 -1.91 7.28
N LEU A 20 6.28 -1.03 6.72
CA LEU A 20 6.88 -1.22 5.41
C LEU A 20 7.88 -2.39 5.40
N GLU A 21 8.65 -2.55 6.48
CA GLU A 21 9.55 -3.69 6.63
C GLU A 21 8.78 -5.01 6.70
N ILE A 22 7.70 -5.07 7.48
CA ILE A 22 6.79 -6.23 7.52
C ILE A 22 6.21 -6.52 6.13
N SER A 23 5.76 -5.49 5.42
CA SER A 23 5.23 -5.60 4.06
C SER A 23 6.25 -6.22 3.09
N ARG A 24 7.52 -5.84 3.20
CA ARG A 24 8.63 -6.39 2.41
C ARG A 24 8.93 -7.84 2.75
N LEU A 25 8.98 -8.17 4.05
CA LEU A 25 9.21 -9.55 4.51
C LEU A 25 8.10 -10.50 4.04
N LEU A 26 6.85 -10.03 4.03
CA LEU A 26 5.70 -10.79 3.52
C LEU A 26 5.51 -10.69 2.00
N ASN A 27 6.39 -9.95 1.33
CA ASN A 27 6.40 -9.77 -0.12
C ASN A 27 5.02 -9.34 -0.69
N THR A 28 4.31 -8.46 0.03
CA THR A 28 2.97 -7.97 -0.38
C THR A 28 3.03 -7.10 -1.65
N GLY A 29 4.22 -6.56 -1.95
CA GLY A 29 4.45 -5.65 -3.06
C GLY A 29 3.81 -4.28 -2.86
N LEU A 30 3.47 -3.88 -1.63
CA LEU A 30 3.02 -2.52 -1.32
C LEU A 30 4.22 -1.60 -1.08
N ASP A 31 4.25 -0.49 -1.80
CA ASP A 31 5.17 0.62 -1.58
C ASP A 31 4.66 1.53 -0.43
N MET A 32 5.48 2.51 -0.03
CA MET A 32 5.18 3.39 1.10
C MET A 32 3.89 4.19 0.92
N GLU A 33 3.59 4.65 -0.30
CA GLU A 33 2.37 5.41 -0.57
C GLU A 33 1.14 4.51 -0.48
N SER A 34 1.17 3.37 -1.17
CA SER A 34 0.08 2.39 -1.14
C SER A 34 -0.21 1.88 0.29
N LEU A 35 0.85 1.62 1.07
CA LEU A 35 0.72 1.15 2.45
C LEU A 35 0.09 2.22 3.35
N SER A 36 0.51 3.48 3.21
CA SER A 36 -0.06 4.62 3.94
C SER A 36 -1.56 4.78 3.68
N ILE A 37 -1.99 4.61 2.43
CA ILE A 37 -3.40 4.61 2.05
C ILE A 37 -4.13 3.45 2.73
N CYS A 38 -3.58 2.24 2.70
CA CYS A 38 -4.20 1.08 3.35
C CYS A 38 -4.39 1.29 4.86
N VAL A 39 -3.38 1.85 5.54
CA VAL A 39 -3.48 2.17 6.96
C VAL A 39 -4.61 3.18 7.20
N ARG A 40 -4.70 4.26 6.42
CA ARG A 40 -5.76 5.26 6.55
C ARG A 40 -7.16 4.67 6.37
N LEU A 41 -7.32 3.76 5.40
CA LEU A 41 -8.58 3.08 5.14
C LEU A 41 -8.97 2.15 6.30
N CYS A 42 -8.00 1.42 6.85
CA CYS A 42 -8.21 0.60 8.05
C CYS A 42 -8.56 1.45 9.28
N GLU A 43 -7.92 2.62 9.46
CA GLU A 43 -8.24 3.58 10.53
C GLU A 43 -9.69 4.12 10.41
N GLN A 44 -10.25 4.17 9.20
CA GLN A 44 -11.65 4.53 8.95
C GLN A 44 -12.63 3.37 9.19
N GLY A 45 -12.14 2.19 9.59
CA GLY A 45 -12.96 1.02 9.89
C GLY A 45 -13.26 0.14 8.67
N ILE A 46 -12.55 0.32 7.56
CA ILE A 46 -12.67 -0.59 6.41
C ILE A 46 -12.10 -1.95 6.77
N ASN A 47 -12.82 -3.02 6.40
CA ASN A 47 -12.37 -4.39 6.63
C ASN A 47 -11.08 -4.68 5.82
N PRO A 48 -9.96 -5.06 6.47
CA PRO A 48 -8.70 -5.33 5.81
C PRO A 48 -8.77 -6.48 4.80
N GLU A 49 -9.63 -7.48 5.02
CA GLU A 49 -9.82 -8.62 4.10
C GLU A 49 -10.48 -8.16 2.80
N ALA A 50 -11.51 -7.32 2.90
CA ALA A 50 -12.19 -6.74 1.75
C ALA A 50 -11.24 -5.82 0.97
N LEU A 51 -10.49 -4.96 1.67
CA LEU A 51 -9.48 -4.10 1.05
C LEU A 51 -8.42 -4.92 0.30
N SER A 52 -7.94 -6.02 0.89
CA SER A 52 -6.97 -6.90 0.24
C SER A 52 -7.51 -7.53 -1.05
N SER A 53 -8.81 -7.86 -1.08
CA SER A 53 -9.46 -8.44 -2.25
C SER A 53 -9.53 -7.42 -3.39
N VAL A 54 -9.91 -6.18 -3.08
CA VAL A 54 -9.94 -5.08 -4.05
C VAL A 54 -8.55 -4.80 -4.61
N ILE A 55 -7.51 -4.74 -3.78
CA ILE A 55 -6.13 -4.51 -4.24
C ILE A 55 -5.67 -5.61 -5.21
N LYS A 56 -5.96 -6.87 -4.90
CA LYS A 56 -5.62 -8.01 -5.76
C LYS A 56 -6.33 -7.93 -7.10
N GLU A 57 -7.62 -7.58 -7.10
CA GLU A 57 -8.42 -7.45 -8.30
C GLU A 57 -7.92 -6.31 -9.20
N LEU A 58 -7.64 -5.14 -8.63
CA LEU A 58 -7.09 -3.99 -9.36
C LEU A 58 -5.74 -4.30 -10.00
N ARG A 59 -4.84 -4.99 -9.28
CA ARG A 59 -3.55 -5.44 -9.84
C ARG A 59 -3.73 -6.38 -11.01
N ARG A 60 -4.58 -7.40 -10.85
CA ARG A 60 -4.89 -8.35 -11.93
C ARG A 60 -5.46 -7.65 -13.17
N ALA A 61 -6.38 -6.71 -12.97
CA ALA A 61 -6.95 -5.92 -14.05
C ALA A 61 -5.87 -5.07 -14.76
N SER A 62 -5.02 -4.37 -14.00
CA SER A 62 -3.90 -3.59 -14.57
C SER A 62 -2.93 -4.45 -15.37
N ASP A 63 -2.56 -5.62 -14.87
CA ASP A 63 -1.65 -6.52 -15.58
C ASP A 63 -2.29 -7.07 -16.87
N SER A 64 -3.59 -7.36 -16.84
CA SER A 64 -4.32 -7.80 -18.04
C SER A 64 -4.40 -6.71 -19.12
N LEU A 65 -4.57 -5.44 -18.71
CA LEU A 65 -4.58 -4.29 -19.60
C LEU A 65 -3.22 -4.12 -20.29
N LYS A 66 -2.13 -4.14 -19.50
CA LYS A 66 -0.75 -4.04 -20.02
C LYS A 66 -0.43 -5.17 -21.01
N ALA A 67 -0.86 -6.39 -20.73
CA ALA A 67 -0.65 -7.54 -21.61
C ALA A 67 -1.40 -7.38 -22.96
N SER A 68 -2.62 -6.83 -22.92
CA SER A 68 -3.40 -6.55 -24.13
C SER A 68 -2.79 -5.43 -24.97
N GLU A 69 -2.29 -4.35 -24.34
CA GLU A 69 -1.62 -3.25 -25.04
C GLU A 69 -0.35 -3.71 -25.76
N ASN A 70 0.44 -4.58 -25.12
CA ASN A 70 1.67 -5.12 -25.71
C ASN A 70 1.40 -6.02 -26.93
N SER A 71 0.25 -6.69 -26.98
CA SER A 71 -0.15 -7.56 -28.09
C SER A 71 -0.65 -6.78 -29.31
N THR A 72 -1.12 -5.55 -29.10
CA THR A 72 -1.70 -4.71 -30.16
C THR A 72 -0.63 -3.90 -30.91
N SER A 73 0.56 -3.74 -30.33
CA SER A 73 1.67 -2.95 -30.90
C SER A 73 2.63 -3.76 -31.80
N GLN A 74 2.41 -5.06 -32.00
CA GLN A 74 3.20 -5.93 -32.88
C GLN A 74 2.44 -6.43 -34.13
N GLY A 75 1.30 -5.82 -34.47
CA GLY A 75 0.51 -6.11 -35.67
C GLY A 75 0.65 -5.05 -36.74
#